data_AF-A0A1Q9W1Y3-F1
#
_entry.id   AF-A0A1Q9W1Y3-F1
#
_cell.length_a   1.000
_cell.length_b   1.000
_cell.length_c   1.000
_cell.angle_alpha   90.00
_cell.angle_beta   90.00
_cell.angle_gamma   90.00
#
_symmetry.space_group_name_H-M   'P 1'
#
loop_
_entity.id
_entity.type
_entity.pdbx_description
1 polymer ?
#
loop_
_entity_poly.entity_id
_entity_poly.type
_entity_poly.pdbx_seq_one_letter_code
_entity_poly.pdbx_strand_id
1 'polypeptide(L)'
;MLDTIAGFDAGTLTPGTRFDRAMLGLVEILLAREEALFLQLDLFGVLASIGDQDAFTDQVEIALNSHRTYWTGSEERREHPAGFTSLPLLGLASMAADEGMRIEVESDYPPRELITNPLWMFNLP
;
A
#
# COMPACT_ATOMS: atom_id res chain seq x y z
N MET A 1 -4.20 2.64 27.55
CA MET A 1 -4.05 3.97 26.90
C MET A 1 -4.67 4.01 25.49
N LEU A 2 -5.27 2.92 25.00
CA LEU A 2 -6.03 2.89 23.74
C LEU A 2 -7.56 2.97 23.95
N ASP A 3 -8.05 2.65 25.16
CA ASP A 3 -9.48 2.62 25.47
C ASP A 3 -10.14 4.01 25.58
N THR A 4 -9.36 5.08 25.62
CA THR A 4 -9.87 6.47 25.72
C THR A 4 -10.38 7.01 24.39
N ILE A 5 -10.01 6.41 23.26
CA ILE A 5 -10.36 6.91 21.91
C ILE A 5 -11.75 6.40 21.46
N ALA A 6 -12.27 5.33 22.08
CA ALA A 6 -13.54 4.72 21.70
C ALA A 6 -14.79 5.59 21.92
N GLY A 7 -14.66 6.74 22.61
CA GLY A 7 -15.74 7.69 22.87
C GLY A 7 -15.64 9.03 22.12
N PHE A 8 -14.69 9.18 21.20
CA PHE A 8 -14.48 10.44 20.50
C PHE A 8 -15.41 10.55 19.28
N ASP A 9 -16.47 11.34 19.40
CA ASP A 9 -17.36 11.70 18.30
C ASP A 9 -16.81 12.93 17.55
N ALA A 10 -16.24 12.68 16.37
CA ALA A 10 -15.71 13.70 15.48
C ALA A 10 -16.79 14.71 15.01
N GLY A 11 -18.08 14.38 15.13
CA GLY A 11 -19.20 15.27 14.83
C GLY A 11 -19.38 16.44 15.81
N THR A 12 -18.69 16.40 16.95
CA THR A 12 -18.69 17.51 17.95
C THR A 12 -17.67 18.60 17.64
N LEU A 13 -16.77 18.38 16.67
CA LEU A 13 -15.84 19.39 16.19
C LEU A 13 -16.62 20.43 15.38
N THR A 14 -16.80 21.62 15.95
CA THR A 14 -17.38 22.75 15.22
C THR A 14 -16.32 23.32 14.28
N PRO A 15 -16.51 23.32 12.94
CA PRO A 15 -15.45 23.74 12.03
C PRO A 15 -15.09 25.22 12.25
N GLY A 16 -13.92 25.51 12.83
CA GLY A 16 -13.42 26.89 12.85
C GLY A 16 -12.33 27.25 13.86
N THR A 17 -12.11 26.49 14.94
CA THR A 17 -11.12 26.90 15.96
C THR A 17 -9.71 26.41 15.63
N ARG A 18 -8.69 27.06 16.20
CA ARG A 18 -7.28 26.67 16.02
C ARG A 18 -6.97 25.28 16.61
N PHE A 19 -7.77 24.83 17.57
CA PHE A 19 -7.63 23.52 18.20
C PHE A 19 -8.12 22.40 17.28
N ASP A 20 -9.25 22.59 16.59
CA ASP A 20 -9.79 21.60 15.64
C ASP A 20 -8.84 21.34 14.47
N ARG A 21 -8.18 22.39 13.96
CA ARG A 21 -7.13 22.25 12.94
C ARG A 21 -5.91 21.49 13.45
N ALA A 22 -5.52 21.73 14.71
CA ALA A 22 -4.41 21.00 15.31
C ALA A 22 -4.77 19.51 15.49
N MET A 23 -6.00 19.22 15.91
CA MET A 23 -6.49 17.84 16.08
C MET A 23 -6.67 17.12 14.74
N LEU A 24 -7.23 17.78 13.73
CA LEU A 24 -7.30 17.24 12.36
C LEU A 24 -5.91 16.97 11.80
N GLY A 25 -4.96 17.91 11.94
CA GLY A 25 -3.57 17.68 11.52
C GLY A 25 -2.89 16.54 12.27
N LEU A 26 -3.22 16.32 13.54
CA LEU A 26 -2.68 15.21 14.33
C LEU A 26 -3.24 13.86 13.88
N VAL A 27 -4.54 13.81 13.53
CA VAL A 27 -5.18 12.64 12.92
C VAL A 27 -4.60 12.36 11.53
N GLU A 28 -4.41 13.37 10.70
CA GLU A 28 -3.76 13.25 9.38
C GLU A 28 -2.33 12.70 9.50
N ILE A 29 -1.53 13.20 10.46
CA ILE A 29 -0.17 12.70 10.71
C ILE A 29 -0.19 11.24 11.19
N LEU A 30 -1.14 10.87 12.07
CA LEU A 30 -1.26 9.50 12.56
C LEU A 30 -1.71 8.52 11.45
N LEU A 31 -2.65 8.94 10.61
CA LEU A 31 -3.11 8.17 9.45
C LEU A 31 -1.98 8.01 8.43
N ALA A 32 -1.26 9.10 8.12
CA ALA A 32 -0.09 9.06 7.24
C ALA A 32 1.03 8.19 7.82
N ARG A 33 1.20 8.16 9.15
CA ARG A 33 2.17 7.29 9.82
C ARG A 33 1.80 5.82 9.70
N GLU A 34 0.52 5.48 9.82
CA GLU A 34 0.05 4.10 9.65
C GLU A 34 0.28 3.63 8.21
N GLU A 35 -0.07 4.46 7.22
CA GLU A 35 0.19 4.19 5.81
C GLU A 35 1.69 4.03 5.52
N ALA A 36 2.52 4.93 6.06
CA ALA A 36 3.97 4.86 5.90
C ALA A 36 4.58 3.57 6.50
N LEU A 37 4.06 3.13 7.64
CA LEU A 37 4.54 1.92 8.32
C LEU A 37 4.16 0.64 7.58
N PHE A 38 2.95 0.57 7.03
CA PHE A 38 2.49 -0.64 6.33
C PHE A 38 2.89 -0.66 4.86
N LEU A 39 2.89 0.47 4.15
CA LEU A 39 3.11 0.47 2.70
C LEU A 39 4.54 0.89 2.34
N GLN A 40 4.98 2.04 2.84
CA GLN A 40 6.20 2.66 2.32
C GLN A 40 7.47 1.90 2.71
N LEU A 41 7.55 1.40 3.94
CA LEU A 41 8.73 0.68 4.42
C LEU A 41 8.97 -0.62 3.65
N ASP A 42 7.91 -1.38 3.39
CA ASP A 42 8.02 -2.66 2.68
C ASP A 42 8.29 -2.45 1.18
N LEU A 43 7.77 -1.37 0.58
CA LEU A 43 8.15 -0.98 -0.79
C LEU A 43 9.65 -0.64 -0.90
N PHE A 44 10.24 0.02 0.10
CA PHE A 44 11.69 0.21 0.13
C PHE A 44 12.45 -1.11 0.34
N GLY A 45 11.88 -2.05 1.10
CA GLY A 45 12.40 -3.41 1.24
C GLY A 45 12.47 -4.14 -0.11
N VAL A 46 11.40 -4.08 -0.90
CA VAL A 46 11.36 -4.64 -2.27
C VAL A 46 12.36 -3.95 -3.19
N LEU A 47 12.48 -2.62 -3.14
CA LEU A 47 13.48 -1.90 -3.93
C LEU A 47 14.90 -2.35 -3.58
N ALA A 48 15.19 -2.51 -2.28
CA ALA A 48 16.51 -2.88 -1.79
C ALA A 48 16.90 -4.34 -2.09
N SER A 49 15.93 -5.22 -2.34
CA SER A 49 16.18 -6.63 -2.64
C SER A 49 16.36 -6.92 -4.13
N ILE A 50 16.17 -5.94 -5.02
CA ILE A 50 16.43 -6.11 -6.45
C ILE A 50 17.90 -6.49 -6.69
N GLY A 51 18.11 -7.59 -7.39
CA GLY A 51 19.41 -8.24 -7.59
C GLY A 51 19.64 -9.49 -6.73
N ASP A 52 18.77 -9.76 -5.76
CA ASP A 52 18.76 -10.98 -4.95
C ASP A 52 17.39 -11.67 -5.06
N GLN A 53 17.34 -12.82 -5.75
CA GLN A 53 16.07 -13.49 -6.10
C GLN A 53 15.28 -13.94 -4.87
N ASP A 54 15.94 -14.52 -3.87
CA ASP A 54 15.26 -15.07 -2.70
C ASP A 54 14.76 -13.93 -1.81
N ALA A 55 15.62 -12.93 -1.56
CA ALA A 55 15.24 -11.75 -0.80
C ALA A 55 14.13 -10.93 -1.48
N PHE A 56 14.12 -10.91 -2.81
CA PHE A 56 13.06 -10.25 -3.58
C PHE A 56 11.72 -10.95 -3.45
N THR A 57 11.69 -12.27 -3.64
CA THR A 57 10.46 -13.06 -3.45
C THR A 57 9.89 -12.84 -2.05
N ASP A 58 10.72 -12.98 -1.01
CA ASP A 58 10.31 -12.80 0.39
C ASP A 58 9.75 -11.38 0.63
N GLN A 59 10.41 -10.34 0.11
CA GLN A 59 9.95 -8.98 0.34
C GLN A 59 8.70 -8.60 -0.44
N VAL A 60 8.50 -9.17 -1.63
CA VAL A 60 7.25 -8.98 -2.37
C VAL A 60 6.07 -9.58 -1.60
N GLU A 61 6.24 -10.75 -0.98
CA GLU A 61 5.20 -11.36 -0.12
C GLU A 61 4.87 -10.48 1.08
N ILE A 62 5.90 -9.95 1.77
CA ILE A 62 5.72 -9.05 2.92
C ILE A 62 4.95 -7.80 2.48
N ALA A 63 5.39 -7.14 1.41
CA ALA A 63 4.75 -5.92 0.90
C ALA A 63 3.28 -6.15 0.50
N LEU A 64 2.97 -7.30 -0.11
CA LEU A 64 1.59 -7.68 -0.45
C LEU A 64 0.73 -7.89 0.79
N ASN A 65 1.28 -8.56 1.80
CA ASN A 65 0.56 -8.79 3.04
C ASN A 65 0.30 -7.48 3.79
N SER A 66 1.26 -6.56 3.83
CA SER A 66 1.07 -5.26 4.44
C SER A 66 0.09 -4.38 3.66
N HIS A 67 0.12 -4.42 2.32
CA HIS A 67 -0.89 -3.77 1.47
C HIS A 67 -2.29 -4.29 1.76
N ARG A 68 -2.48 -5.62 1.78
CA ARG A 68 -3.76 -6.24 2.15
C ARG A 68 -4.19 -5.82 3.55
N THR A 69 -3.29 -5.90 4.53
CA THR A 69 -3.58 -5.58 5.94
C THR A 69 -4.04 -4.13 6.10
N TYR A 70 -3.34 -3.18 5.49
CA TYR A 70 -3.69 -1.76 5.55
C TYR A 70 -5.06 -1.49 4.91
N TRP A 71 -5.25 -1.92 3.65
CA TRP A 71 -6.45 -1.59 2.89
C TRP A 71 -7.70 -2.34 3.36
N THR A 72 -7.55 -3.49 4.03
CA THR A 72 -8.67 -4.22 4.63
C THR A 72 -8.95 -3.82 6.08
N GLY A 73 -8.15 -2.94 6.67
CA GLY A 73 -8.25 -2.53 8.07
C GLY A 73 -9.50 -1.71 8.44
N SER A 74 -10.21 -1.13 7.47
CA SER A 74 -11.49 -0.44 7.69
C SER A 74 -12.41 -0.51 6.48
N GLU A 75 -13.70 -0.24 6.68
CA GLU A 75 -14.69 -0.21 5.60
C GLU A 75 -14.37 0.87 4.56
N GLU A 76 -14.03 2.08 5.03
CA GLU A 76 -13.59 3.19 4.18
C GLU A 76 -12.36 2.83 3.33
N ARG A 77 -11.35 2.17 3.91
CA ARG A 77 -10.15 1.76 3.18
C ARG A 77 -10.44 0.67 2.15
N ARG A 78 -11.33 -0.28 2.45
CA ARG A 78 -11.69 -1.36 1.50
C ARG A 78 -12.33 -0.84 0.23
N GLU A 79 -13.09 0.24 0.30
CA GLU A 79 -13.76 0.85 -0.85
C GLU A 79 -12.86 1.83 -1.61
N HIS A 80 -11.69 2.15 -1.06
CA HIS A 80 -10.79 3.13 -1.65
C HIS A 80 -10.06 2.52 -2.88
N PRO A 81 -10.14 3.16 -4.07
CA PRO A 81 -9.59 2.58 -5.31
C PRO A 81 -8.10 2.26 -5.27
N ALA A 82 -7.31 2.99 -4.48
CA ALA A 82 -5.87 2.73 -4.31
C ALA A 82 -5.57 1.40 -3.59
N GLY A 83 -6.55 0.82 -2.90
CA GLY A 83 -6.42 -0.49 -2.26
C GLY A 83 -6.61 -1.68 -3.21
N PHE A 84 -7.27 -1.48 -4.35
CA PHE A 84 -7.57 -2.57 -5.29
C PHE A 84 -6.32 -3.14 -5.95
N THR A 85 -5.32 -2.29 -6.22
CA THR A 85 -4.04 -2.70 -6.78
C THR A 85 -2.93 -1.77 -6.30
N SER A 86 -1.77 -2.34 -5.97
CA SER A 86 -0.61 -1.56 -5.57
C SER A 86 0.21 -1.15 -6.79
N LEU A 87 -0.06 0.04 -7.34
CA LEU A 87 0.72 0.59 -8.46
C LEU A 87 2.23 0.71 -8.16
N PRO A 88 2.67 1.13 -6.95
CA PRO A 88 4.10 1.17 -6.64
C PRO A 88 4.75 -0.21 -6.67
N LEU A 89 4.09 -1.23 -6.08
CA LEU A 89 4.62 -2.59 -6.06
C LEU A 89 4.67 -3.18 -7.48
N LEU A 90 3.64 -2.91 -8.30
CA LEU A 90 3.64 -3.28 -9.72
C LEU A 90 4.83 -2.64 -10.46
N GLY A 91 5.14 -1.37 -10.20
CA GLY A 91 6.29 -0.69 -10.79
C GLY A 91 7.62 -1.32 -10.39
N LEU A 92 7.80 -1.66 -9.11
CA LEU A 92 9.01 -2.34 -8.62
C LEU A 92 9.14 -3.76 -9.20
N ALA A 93 8.04 -4.51 -9.28
CA ALA A 93 8.02 -5.83 -9.89
C ALA A 93 8.35 -5.78 -11.39
N SER A 94 7.87 -4.74 -12.09
CA SER A 94 8.22 -4.50 -13.50
C SER A 94 9.71 -4.20 -13.66
N MET A 95 10.27 -3.36 -12.80
CA MET A 95 11.70 -3.06 -12.80
C MET A 95 12.55 -4.30 -12.50
N ALA A 96 12.14 -5.14 -11.55
CA ALA A 96 12.83 -6.41 -11.27
C ALA A 96 12.76 -7.38 -12.46
N ALA A 97 11.61 -7.43 -13.15
CA ALA A 97 11.46 -8.23 -14.36
C ALA A 97 12.36 -7.73 -15.51
N ASP A 98 12.51 -6.42 -15.68
CA ASP A 98 13.43 -5.81 -16.65
C ASP A 98 14.90 -6.18 -16.36
N GLU A 99 15.26 -6.37 -15.08
CA GLU A 99 16.57 -6.87 -14.63
C GLU A 99 16.71 -8.41 -14.71
N GLY A 100 15.69 -9.10 -15.25
CA GLY A 100 15.70 -10.55 -15.46
C GLY A 100 15.35 -11.39 -14.23
N MET A 101 14.83 -10.78 -13.18
CA MET A 101 14.35 -11.50 -11.99
C MET A 101 13.01 -12.18 -12.25
N ARG A 102 12.73 -13.27 -11.52
CA ARG A 102 11.46 -13.99 -11.61
C ARG A 102 10.46 -13.42 -10.62
N ILE A 103 9.23 -13.19 -11.08
CA ILE A 103 8.08 -12.94 -10.21
C ILE A 103 7.44 -14.29 -9.88
N GLU A 104 7.73 -14.81 -8.69
CA GLU A 104 7.28 -16.14 -8.24
C GLU A 104 6.00 -16.08 -7.37
N VAL A 105 5.69 -14.90 -6.82
CA VAL A 105 4.54 -14.70 -5.93
C VAL A 105 3.24 -14.60 -6.74
N GLU A 106 2.29 -15.48 -6.46
CA GLU A 106 0.91 -15.38 -6.97
C GLU A 106 0.04 -14.55 -6.01
N SER A 107 -0.60 -13.50 -6.53
CA SER A 107 -1.38 -12.56 -5.74
C SER A 107 -2.45 -11.87 -6.59
N ASP A 108 -3.56 -11.51 -5.96
CA ASP A 108 -4.66 -10.78 -6.60
C ASP A 108 -4.34 -9.30 -6.86
N TYR A 109 -3.24 -8.76 -6.29
CA TYR A 109 -2.98 -7.32 -6.28
C TYR A 109 -2.06 -6.81 -7.41
N PRO A 110 -0.99 -7.52 -7.82
CA PRO A 110 -0.25 -7.22 -9.04
C PRO A 110 -0.69 -8.19 -10.14
N PRO A 111 -1.36 -7.72 -11.22
CA PRO A 111 -1.73 -8.60 -12.32
C PRO A 111 -0.46 -9.01 -13.07
N ARG A 112 -0.09 -10.29 -12.96
CA ARG A 112 1.14 -10.86 -13.55
C ARG A 112 1.24 -10.60 -15.05
N GLU A 113 0.11 -10.54 -15.73
CA GLU A 113 -0.02 -10.29 -17.17
C GLU A 113 0.45 -8.87 -17.54
N LEU A 114 0.29 -7.88 -16.66
CA LEU A 114 0.80 -6.52 -16.89
C LEU A 114 2.33 -6.49 -16.90
N ILE A 115 2.96 -7.33 -16.08
CA ILE A 115 4.41 -7.39 -15.93
C ILE A 115 5.03 -8.23 -17.06
N THR A 116 4.42 -9.37 -17.36
CA THR A 116 4.98 -10.34 -18.32
C THR A 116 4.62 -10.05 -19.78
N ASN A 117 3.60 -9.22 -20.04
CA ASN A 117 3.18 -8.84 -21.38
C ASN A 117 2.76 -7.37 -21.44
N PRO A 118 3.69 -6.40 -21.41
CA PRO A 118 3.36 -4.97 -21.36
C PRO A 118 2.58 -4.46 -22.59
N LEU A 119 2.54 -5.21 -23.69
CA LEU A 119 1.78 -4.88 -24.90
C LEU A 119 0.33 -5.40 -24.89
N TRP A 120 -0.12 -6.07 -23.83
CA TRP A 120 -1.46 -6.64 -23.71
C TRP A 120 -2.58 -5.64 -24.08
N MET A 121 -2.44 -4.37 -23.68
CA MET A 121 -3.44 -3.32 -23.92
C MET A 121 -3.59 -2.98 -25.40
N PHE A 122 -2.56 -3.20 -26.21
CA PHE A 122 -2.57 -2.95 -27.65
C PHE A 122 -3.06 -4.17 -28.47
N ASN A 123 -3.37 -5.28 -27.81
CA ASN A 123 -3.87 -6.52 -28.42
C ASN A 123 -5.34 -6.83 -28.07
N LEU A 124 -6.07 -5.85 -27.53
CA LEU A 124 -7.51 -5.99 -27.31
C LEU A 124 -8.25 -5.96 -28.67
N PRO A 125 -9.20 -6.88 -28.93
CA PRO A 125 -9.94 -6.97 -30.18
C PRO A 125 -10.88 -5.78 -30.44
#